data_AF-A0A564XZA1-F1
#
_entry.id   AF-A0A564XZA1-F1
#
_cell.length_a   1.000
_cell.length_b   1.000
_cell.length_c   1.000
_cell.angle_alpha   90.00
_cell.angle_beta   90.00
_cell.angle_gamma   90.00
#
_symmetry.space_group_name_H-M   'P 1'
#
loop_
_entity.id
_entity.type
_entity.pdbx_description
1 polymer ?
#
loop_
_entity_poly.entity_id
_entity_poly.type
_entity_poly.pdbx_seq_one_letter_code
_entity_poly.pdbx_strand_id
1 'polypeptide(L)' 'MLRAFYNNILRRPSVMFTTAVISAFAFEITIDKGVDRLFARINKGKLFDDIRPDREAS' A
#
# COMPACT_ATOMS: atom_id res chain seq x y z
N MET A 1 24.83 -4.09 3.25
CA MET A 1 23.37 -4.05 3.00
C MET A 1 22.94 -5.10 1.96
N LEU A 2 23.37 -4.99 0.70
CA LEU A 2 22.98 -5.93 -0.38
C LEU A 2 23.39 -7.40 -0.12
N ARG A 3 24.58 -7.62 0.44
CA ARG A 3 25.03 -8.98 0.84
C ARG A 3 24.13 -9.64 1.88
N ALA A 4 23.65 -8.87 2.85
CA ALA A 4 22.76 -9.38 3.90
C ALA A 4 21.36 -9.65 3.35
N PHE A 5 20.85 -8.76 2.50
CA PHE A 5 19.58 -8.95 1.79
C PHE A 5 19.61 -10.23 0.93
N TYR A 6 20.66 -10.43 0.14
CA TYR A 6 20.82 -11.63 -0.65
C TYR A 6 20.87 -12.88 0.23
N ASN A 7 21.74 -12.90 1.25
CA ASN A 7 21.91 -14.09 2.08
C ASN A 7 20.67 -14.45 2.91
N ASN A 8 19.89 -13.46 3.36
CA ASN A 8 18.74 -13.69 4.24
C ASN A 8 17.43 -13.85 3.48
N ILE A 9 17.27 -13.21 2.31
CA ILE A 9 15.99 -13.17 1.59
C ILE A 9 16.09 -13.89 0.25
N LEU A 10 17.08 -13.56 -0.59
CA LEU A 10 17.13 -14.06 -1.97
C LEU A 10 17.80 -15.44 -2.15
N ARG A 11 18.69 -15.82 -1.24
CA ARG A 11 19.53 -17.03 -1.38
C ARG A 11 18.74 -18.34 -1.28
N ARG A 12 17.61 -18.34 -0.59
CA ARG A 12 16.75 -19.52 -0.41
C ARG A 12 15.43 -19.29 -1.15
N PRO A 13 15.12 -20.06 -2.21
CA PRO A 13 13.91 -19.83 -3.02
C PRO A 13 12.60 -19.85 -2.21
N SER A 14 12.50 -20.70 -1.18
CA SER A 14 11.32 -20.76 -0.30
C SER A 14 11.17 -19.50 0.56
N VAL A 15 12.26 -18.96 1.10
CA VAL A 15 12.27 -17.71 1.87
C VAL A 15 11.98 -16.54 0.96
N MET A 16 12.58 -16.51 -0.23
CA MET A 16 12.32 -15.50 -1.25
C MET A 16 10.85 -15.48 -1.63
N PHE A 17 10.25 -16.64 -1.95
CA PHE A 17 8.85 -16.74 -2.34
C PHE A 17 7.92 -16.26 -1.22
N THR A 18 8.14 -16.75 0.01
CA THR A 18 7.34 -16.35 1.18
C THR A 18 7.44 -14.84 1.43
N THR A 19 8.66 -14.29 1.34
CA THR A 19 8.90 -12.85 1.51
C THR A 19 8.20 -12.05 0.42
N ALA A 20 8.27 -12.49 -0.83
CA ALA A 20 7.60 -11.83 -1.95
C ALA A 20 6.08 -11.79 -1.74
N VAL A 21 5.45 -12.93 -1.39
CA VAL A 21 4.00 -13.01 -1.13
C VAL A 21 3.58 -12.08 0.01
N ILE A 22 4.26 -12.14 1.16
CA ILE A 22 3.95 -11.26 2.30
C ILE A 22 4.13 -9.79 1.91
N SER A 23 5.20 -9.48 1.20
CA SER A 23 5.47 -8.11 0.77
C SER A 23 4.44 -7.60 -0.23
N ALA A 24 3.88 -8.47 -1.09
CA ALA A 24 2.84 -8.09 -2.04
C ALA A 24 1.56 -7.64 -1.33
N PHE A 25 1.09 -8.41 -0.34
CA PHE A 25 -0.08 -8.02 0.45
C PHE A 25 0.16 -6.75 1.27
N ALA A 26 1.33 -6.63 1.89
CA ALA A 26 1.68 -5.41 2.62
C ALA A 26 1.77 -4.18 1.69
N PHE A 27 2.29 -4.38 0.49
CA PHE A 27 2.40 -3.35 -0.55
C PHE A 27 1.03 -2.91 -1.05
N GLU A 28 0.14 -3.84 -1.39
CA GLU A 28 -1.24 -3.57 -1.81
C GLU A 28 -1.96 -2.66 -0.81
N ILE A 29 -2.02 -3.08 0.47
CA ILE A 29 -2.68 -2.30 1.53
C ILE A 29 -2.09 -0.89 1.68
N THR A 30 -0.78 -0.78 1.56
CA THR A 30 -0.08 0.50 1.77
C THR A 30 -0.28 1.43 0.58
N ILE A 31 -0.17 0.90 -0.65
CA ILE A 31 -0.28 1.66 -1.88
C ILE A 31 -1.71 2.10 -2.10
N ASP A 32 -2.70 1.22 -1.97
CA ASP A 32 -4.10 1.60 -2.18
C ASP A 32 -4.50 2.74 -1.25
N LYS A 33 -4.30 2.56 0.06
CA LYS A 33 -4.60 3.62 1.05
C LYS A 33 -3.78 4.89 0.83
N GLY A 34 -2.51 4.76 0.44
CA GLY A 34 -1.62 5.88 0.23
C GLY A 34 -2.01 6.70 -1.00
N VAL A 35 -2.26 6.02 -2.12
CA VAL A 35 -2.62 6.61 -3.40
C VAL A 35 -4.04 7.18 -3.33
N ASP A 36 -5.00 6.49 -2.73
CA ASP A 36 -6.37 7.01 -2.55
C ASP A 36 -6.36 8.31 -1.73
N ARG A 37 -5.59 8.36 -0.64
CA ARG A 37 -5.44 9.58 0.16
C ARG A 37 -4.78 10.70 -0.63
N LEU A 38 -3.74 10.40 -1.41
CA LEU A 38 -3.08 11.38 -2.25
C LEU A 38 -4.03 11.92 -3.32
N PHE A 39 -4.75 11.03 -4.00
CA PHE A 39 -5.76 11.36 -4.99
C PHE A 39 -6.88 12.20 -4.40
N ALA A 40 -7.39 11.82 -3.23
CA ALA A 40 -8.44 12.56 -2.53
C ALA A 40 -7.97 13.97 -2.17
N ARG A 41 -6.73 14.10 -1.69
CA ARG A 41 -6.15 15.40 -1.35
C ARG A 41 -5.99 16.32 -2.56
N ILE A 42 -5.58 15.77 -3.69
CA ILE A 42 -5.42 16.52 -4.94
C ILE A 42 -6.78 16.97 -5.49
N ASN A 43 -7.81 16.13 -5.37
CA ASN A 43 -9.16 16.39 -5.90
C ASN A 43 -10.13 16.93 -4.85
N LYS A 44 -9.63 17.46 -3.75
CA LYS A 44 -10.45 17.98 -2.65
C LYS A 44 -11.46 19.02 -3.15
N GLY A 45 -12.72 18.85 -2.75
CA GLY A 45 -13.85 19.68 -3.15
C GLY A 45 -14.48 19.31 -4.49
N LYS A 46 -13.93 18.34 -5.21
CA LYS A 46 -14.48 17.81 -6.48
C LYS A 46 -15.04 16.40 -6.34
N LEU A 47 -14.60 15.67 -5.31
CA LEU A 47 -15.05 14.30 -5.08
C LEU A 47 -16.51 14.34 -4.63
N PHE A 48 -17.27 13.32 -5.03
CA PHE A 48 -18.64 13.15 -4.56
C PHE A 48 -18.71 13.18 -3.02
N ASP A 49 -17.72 12.56 -2.39
CA ASP A 49 -17.51 12.53 -0.94
C ASP A 49 -17.34 13.91 -0.28
N ASP A 50 -16.88 14.93 -1.02
CA ASP A 50 -16.72 16.30 -0.51
C ASP A 50 -17.96 17.17 -0.73
N ILE A 51 -18.82 16.81 -1.69
CA ILE A 51 -19.96 17.62 -2.14
C ILE A 51 -21.26 17.12 -1.49
N ARG A 52 -21.30 15.87 -1.02
CA ARG A 52 -22.48 15.31 -0.38
C ARG A 52 -22.54 15.71 1.10
N PRO A 53 -23.63 16.35 1.55
CA PRO A 53 -23.76 16.79 2.95
C PRO A 53 -24.11 15.67 3.93
N ASP A 54 -24.29 14.41 3.49
CA ASP A 54 -24.83 13.31 4.29
C ASP A 54 -23.79 12.28 4.79
N ARG A 55 -22.48 12.59 4.76
CA ARG A 55 -21.52 11.82 5.56
C ARG A 55 -21.51 12.29 7.00
N GLU A 56 -22.56 11.88 7.70
CA GLU A 56 -22.51 11.62 9.12
C GLU A 56 -21.30 10.74 9.45
N ALA A 57 -20.69 11.06 10.59
CA ALA A 57 -19.60 10.33 11.19
C ALA A 57 -19.92 8.83 11.29
N SER A 58 -19.06 7.99 10.72
CA SER A 58 -18.95 6.55 11.03
C SER A 58 -17.49 6.15 10.88
#